data_AF-A0A536UAU2-F1
#
_entry.id   AF-A0A536UAU2-F1
#
_cell.length_a   1.000
_cell.length_b   1.000
_cell.length_c   1.000
_cell.angle_alpha   90.00
_cell.angle_beta   90.00
_cell.angle_gamma   90.00
#
_symmetry.space_group_name_H-M   'P 1'
#
loop_
_entity.id
_entity.type
_entity.pdbx_description
1 polymer ?
#
loop_
_entity_poly.entity_id
_entity_poly.type
_entity_poly.pdbx_seq_one_letter_code
_entity_poly.pdbx_strand_id
1 'polypeptide(L)'
;MVEPRISVLICSIDADKYARVTANYRRLLSGHPHEIIGIHDARSLAEGYNRAVQKSRGELLLFSHDDVEIVSGDLAPAIARASASLDVIGVV
;
A
#
# COMPACT_ATOMS: atom_id res chain seq x y z
N MET A 1 -8.95 -1.19 -21.12
CA MET A 1 -8.64 -0.17 -20.11
C MET A 1 -7.30 -0.53 -19.50
N VAL A 2 -6.42 0.45 -19.26
CA VAL A 2 -5.16 0.21 -18.54
C VAL A 2 -5.50 0.01 -17.07
N GLU A 3 -4.94 -1.02 -16.44
CA GLU A 3 -5.15 -1.28 -15.02
C GLU A 3 -4.32 -0.28 -14.19
N PRO A 4 -4.92 0.38 -13.19
CA PRO A 4 -4.22 1.41 -12.41
C PRO A 4 -3.09 0.80 -11.60
N ARG A 5 -1.97 1.52 -11.53
CA ARG A 5 -0.84 1.18 -10.67
C ARG A 5 -1.14 1.55 -9.22
N ILE A 6 -0.77 0.65 -8.31
CA ILE A 6 -0.94 0.84 -6.86
C ILE A 6 0.41 1.20 -6.23
N SER A 7 0.48 2.33 -5.53
CA SER A 7 1.59 2.65 -4.64
C SER A 7 1.22 2.31 -3.21
N VAL A 8 1.85 1.25 -2.68
CA VAL A 8 1.71 0.86 -1.27
C VAL A 8 2.69 1.67 -0.44
N LEU A 9 2.17 2.46 0.48
CA LEU A 9 2.95 3.38 1.30
C LEU A 9 3.05 2.81 2.71
N ILE A 10 4.27 2.58 3.19
CA ILE A 10 4.52 1.93 4.48
C ILE A 10 5.52 2.76 5.28
N CYS A 11 5.14 3.15 6.50
CA CYS A 11 6.07 3.71 7.46
C CYS A 11 6.49 2.59 8.42
N SER A 12 7.79 2.30 8.51
CA SER A 12 8.28 1.22 9.36
C SER A 12 9.72 1.46 9.79
N ILE A 13 9.95 1.55 11.10
CA ILE A 13 11.30 1.59 11.69
C ILE A 13 11.87 0.19 11.94
N ASP A 14 11.06 -0.85 11.75
CA ASP A 14 11.37 -2.24 12.06
C ASP A 14 11.55 -3.03 10.74
N ALA A 15 12.78 -3.48 10.49
CA ALA A 15 13.11 -4.15 9.24
C ALA A 15 12.36 -5.48 9.04
N ASP A 16 12.07 -6.20 10.12
CA ASP A 16 11.40 -7.50 10.05
C ASP A 16 9.91 -7.33 9.77
N LYS A 17 9.26 -6.37 10.41
CA LYS A 17 7.88 -5.98 10.09
C LYS A 17 7.76 -5.53 8.65
N TYR A 18 8.64 -4.62 8.21
CA TYR A 18 8.65 -4.14 6.84
C TYR A 18 8.82 -5.28 5.82
N ALA A 19 9.74 -6.21 6.07
CA ALA A 19 9.95 -7.37 5.20
C ALA A 19 8.70 -8.25 5.10
N ARG A 20 8.04 -8.53 6.23
CA ARG A 20 6.81 -9.35 6.29
C ARG A 20 5.66 -8.70 5.51
N VAL A 21 5.34 -7.44 5.80
CA VAL A 21 4.23 -6.73 5.13
C VAL A 21 4.50 -6.55 3.64
N THR A 22 5.75 -6.29 3.25
CA THR A 22 6.17 -6.17 1.85
C THR A 22 5.99 -7.49 1.11
N ALA A 23 6.39 -8.61 1.71
CA ALA A 23 6.19 -9.94 1.12
C ALA A 23 4.70 -10.24 0.92
N ASN A 24 3.86 -9.83 1.87
CA ASN A 24 2.42 -10.02 1.77
C ASN A 24 1.83 -9.24 0.58
N TYR A 25 2.12 -7.94 0.45
CA TYR A 25 1.62 -7.14 -0.66
C TYR A 25 2.16 -7.60 -2.02
N ARG A 26 3.44 -7.97 -2.13
CA ARG A 26 4.00 -8.52 -3.38
C ARG A 26 3.27 -9.77 -3.85
N ARG A 27 2.88 -10.64 -2.91
CA ARG A 27 2.09 -11.84 -3.22
C ARG A 27 0.69 -11.46 -3.70
N LEU A 28 -0.01 -10.61 -2.94
CA LEU A 28 -1.40 -10.23 -3.21
C LEU A 28 -1.58 -9.39 -4.47
N LEU A 29 -0.58 -8.59 -4.83
CA LEU A 29 -0.59 -7.70 -5.99
C LEU A 29 0.23 -8.26 -7.17
N SER A 30 0.65 -9.52 -7.14
CA SER A 30 1.54 -10.12 -8.16
C SER A 30 1.02 -10.02 -9.60
N GLY A 31 -0.30 -9.99 -9.80
CA GLY A 31 -0.94 -9.81 -11.10
C GLY A 31 -1.16 -8.35 -11.53
N HIS A 32 -0.80 -7.38 -10.69
CA HIS A 32 -1.15 -5.96 -10.87
C HIS A 32 0.09 -5.07 -10.83
N PRO A 33 0.16 -4.00 -11.64
CA PRO A 33 1.23 -3.02 -11.55
C PRO A 33 1.25 -2.38 -10.15
N HIS A 34 2.35 -2.56 -9.42
CA HIS A 34 2.47 -1.97 -8.10
C HIS A 34 3.91 -1.56 -7.78
N GLU A 35 4.04 -0.70 -6.79
CA GLU A 35 5.30 -0.38 -6.12
C GLU A 35 5.06 -0.32 -4.61
N ILE A 36 6.13 -0.50 -3.84
CA ILE A 36 6.10 -0.43 -2.38
C ILE A 36 7.13 0.61 -1.96
N ILE A 37 6.68 1.61 -1.19
CA ILE A 37 7.49 2.74 -0.74
C ILE A 37 7.58 2.67 0.78
N GLY A 38 8.77 2.32 1.27
CA GLY A 38 9.12 2.32 2.68
C GLY A 38 9.67 3.69 3.13
N ILE A 39 9.18 4.19 4.26
CA ILE A 39 9.81 5.28 5.01
C ILE A 39 10.26 4.73 6.36
N HIS A 40 11.57 4.75 6.59
CA HIS A 40 12.21 4.05 7.71
C HIS A 40 12.69 4.97 8.84
N ASP A 41 12.54 6.27 8.65
CA ASP A 41 13.06 7.34 9.50
C ASP A 41 12.03 8.45 9.69
N ALA A 42 10.74 8.09 9.65
CA ALA A 42 9.66 9.06 9.78
C ALA A 42 9.65 9.68 11.18
N ARG A 43 9.49 11.00 11.27
CA ARG A 43 9.35 11.71 12.55
C ARG A 43 7.97 11.53 13.18
N SER A 44 6.98 11.24 12.34
CA SER A 44 5.62 10.88 12.69
C SER A 44 4.98 10.15 11.52
N LEU A 45 3.86 9.45 11.74
CA LEU A 45 3.14 8.78 10.65
C LEU A 45 2.69 9.75 9.55
N ALA A 46 2.18 10.93 9.93
CA ALA A 46 1.76 11.95 8.97
C ALA A 46 2.93 12.45 8.11
N GLU A 47 4.09 12.69 8.73
CA GLU A 47 5.29 13.11 8.02
C GLU A 47 5.82 12.02 7.08
N GLY A 48 5.83 10.77 7.55
CA GLY A 48 6.24 9.63 6.74
C GLY A 48 5.33 9.41 5.53
N TYR A 49 4.02 9.39 5.74
CA TYR A 49 3.07 9.22 4.64
C TYR A 49 3.11 10.36 3.63
N ASN A 50 3.22 11.61 4.08
CA ASN A 50 3.40 12.74 3.16
C ASN A 50 4.66 12.58 2.29
N ARG A 51 5.79 12.16 2.88
CA ARG A 51 7.01 11.84 2.12
C ARG A 51 6.81 10.69 1.14
N ALA A 52 6.06 9.66 1.54
CA ALA A 52 5.76 8.51 0.69
C ALA A 52 4.90 8.91 -0.53
N VAL A 53 3.88 9.75 -0.32
CA VAL A 53 3.04 10.30 -1.40
C VAL A 53 3.86 11.11 -2.40
N GLN A 54 4.82 11.92 -1.95
CA GLN A 54 5.68 12.68 -2.87
C GLN A 54 6.60 11.77 -3.73
N LYS A 55 6.83 10.52 -3.31
CA LYS A 55 7.63 9.53 -4.04
C LYS A 55 6.79 8.61 -4.92
N SER A 56 5.46 8.58 -4.74
CA SER A 56 4.57 7.64 -5.41
C SER A 56 4.33 7.99 -6.87
N ARG A 57 4.14 6.95 -7.69
CA ARG A 57 3.86 7.02 -9.13
C ARG A 57 2.57 6.31 -9.53
N GLY A 58 1.91 5.63 -8.61
CA GLY A 58 0.63 4.96 -8.83
C GLY A 58 -0.53 5.93 -8.79
N GLU A 59 -1.56 5.62 -9.57
CA GLU A 59 -2.84 6.33 -9.56
C GLU A 59 -3.64 6.04 -8.28
N LEU A 60 -3.42 4.88 -7.66
CA LEU A 60 -4.02 4.49 -6.38
C LEU A 60 -2.97 4.47 -5.27
N LEU A 61 -3.29 5.15 -4.17
CA LEU A 61 -2.44 5.20 -2.98
C LEU A 61 -3.02 4.32 -1.89
N LEU A 62 -2.26 3.29 -1.48
CA LEU A 62 -2.64 2.37 -0.40
C LEU A 62 -1.76 2.64 0.82
N PHE A 63 -2.31 3.32 1.82
CA PHE A 63 -1.64 3.57 3.09
C PHE A 63 -1.73 2.31 3.97
N SER A 64 -0.59 1.82 4.44
CA SER A 64 -0.52 0.59 5.22
C SER A 64 0.44 0.71 6.40
N HIS A 65 -0.03 0.28 7.56
CA HIS A 65 0.81 0.11 8.73
C HIS A 65 1.67 -1.16 8.59
N ASP A 66 2.80 -1.23 9.27
CA ASP A 66 3.81 -2.28 9.04
C ASP A 66 3.51 -3.62 9.73
N ASP A 67 2.54 -3.65 10.64
CA ASP A 67 2.13 -4.82 11.41
C ASP A 67 0.83 -5.46 10.92
N VAL A 68 0.27 -5.00 9.79
CA VAL A 68 -0.93 -5.59 9.20
C VAL A 68 -0.59 -6.82 8.37
N GLU A 69 -1.49 -7.79 8.40
CA GLU A 69 -1.49 -8.93 7.49
C GLU A 69 -2.84 -9.02 6.79
N ILE A 70 -2.85 -8.84 5.48
CA ILE A 70 -4.03 -9.11 4.67
C ILE A 70 -4.11 -10.62 4.43
N VAL A 71 -5.09 -11.25 5.07
CA VAL A 71 -5.31 -12.70 5.01
C VAL A 71 -6.10 -13.10 3.75
N SER A 72 -6.98 -12.23 3.27
CA SER A 72 -7.78 -12.47 2.07
C SER A 72 -6.93 -12.41 0.80
N GLY A 73 -7.16 -13.35 -0.12
CA GLY A 73 -6.59 -13.31 -1.48
C GLY A 73 -7.29 -12.30 -2.42
N ASP A 74 -8.39 -11.69 -1.98
CA ASP A 74 -9.27 -10.84 -2.82
C ASP A 74 -8.89 -9.35 -2.77
N LEU A 75 -7.70 -9.00 -2.25
CA LEU A 75 -7.32 -7.59 -2.06
C LEU A 75 -7.40 -6.78 -3.36
N ALA A 76 -6.72 -7.22 -4.42
CA ALA A 76 -6.66 -6.44 -5.65
C ALA A 76 -8.01 -6.35 -6.37
N PRO A 77 -8.80 -7.44 -6.51
CA PRO A 77 -10.15 -7.32 -7.05
C PRO A 77 -11.06 -6.46 -6.18
N ALA A 78 -10.92 -6.49 -4.84
CA ALA A 78 -11.69 -5.62 -3.96
C ALA A 78 -11.36 -4.14 -4.16
N ILE A 79 -10.08 -3.79 -4.29
CA ILE A 79 -9.64 -2.42 -4.61
C ILE A 79 -10.24 -1.99 -5.94
N ALA A 80 -10.11 -2.79 -7.00
CA ALA A 80 -10.61 -2.44 -8.33
C ALA A 80 -12.14 -2.22 -8.37
N ARG A 81 -12.91 -3.06 -7.66
CA ARG A 81 -14.37 -2.89 -7.56
C ARG A 81 -14.74 -1.61 -6.82
N ALA A 82 -14.05 -1.32 -5.72
CA ALA A 82 -14.36 -0.16 -4.89
C ALA A 82 -13.90 1.16 -5.55
N SER A 83 -12.73 1.19 -6.18
CA SER A 83 -12.21 2.37 -6.88
C SER A 83 -13.00 2.72 -8.14
N ALA A 84 -13.92 1.86 -8.60
CA ALA A 84 -14.82 2.17 -9.71
C ALA A 84 -15.91 3.19 -9.32
N SER A 85 -16.20 3.36 -8.03
CA SER A 85 -17.27 4.24 -7.54
C SER A 85 -16.92 5.07 -6.31
N LEU A 86 -15.76 4.82 -5.69
CA LEU A 86 -15.31 5.49 -4.47
C LEU A 86 -13.90 6.06 -4.66
N ASP A 87 -13.69 7.29 -4.19
CA ASP A 87 -12.37 7.93 -4.20
C ASP A 87 -11.51 7.51 -2.99
N VAL A 88 -12.15 7.11 -1.87
CA VAL A 88 -11.49 6.73 -0.61
C VAL A 88 -12.16 5.52 0.00
N ILE A 89 -11.34 4.56 0.45
CA ILE A 89 -11.77 3.32 1.10
C ILE A 89 -11.02 3.19 2.42
N GLY A 90 -11.75 3.04 3.52
CA GLY A 90 -11.18 2.78 4.85
C GLY A 90 -11.55 1.38 5.31
N VAL A 91 -10.63 0.74 6.04
CA VAL A 91 -10.92 -0.50 6.80
C VAL A 91 -11.08 -0.11 8.26
N VAL A 92 -12.16 -0.57 8.90
CA VAL A 92 -12.47 -0.34 10.32
C VAL A 92 -12.10 -1.57 11.13
#